data_AF-A0A3S0CQN8-F1
#
_entry.id   AF-A0A3S0CQN8-F1
#
_cell.length_a   1.000
_cell.length_b   1.000
_cell.length_c   1.000
_cell.angle_alpha   90.00
_cell.angle_beta   90.00
_cell.angle_gamma   90.00
#
_symmetry.space_group_name_H-M   'P 1'
#
loop_
_entity.id
_entity.type
_entity.pdbx_description
1 polymer ?
#
loop_
_entity_poly.entity_id
_entity_poly.type
_entity_poly.pdbx_seq_one_letter_code
_entity_poly.pdbx_strand_id
1 'polypeptide(L)'
;MSKTLQIAIDGPAGAGKSTVAKKIADALHYLYIDTGAMYRAATWLVVQKGISFDDRDAIVKAVAESKIELKPGHDEEKILVFVNGEEVTKLIRSQNITKLVSKLAAIGAVREQLVNQQRHLAMAGGVVLDGRDIGTVVLPDANIKIFLTASPAVRAQRRLLELQAAGENPDYDTLLKDIIERDQMDTNREIAPLRMADDAVAILSDKMTVDEVVAHIIKLCS
;
A
#
# COMPACT_ATOMS: atom_id res chain seq x y z
N MET A 1 -21.05 20.05 11.22
CA MET A 1 -19.63 19.65 11.09
C MET A 1 -19.54 18.65 9.96
N SER A 2 -18.66 18.86 8.99
CA SER A 2 -18.40 17.88 7.93
C SER A 2 -17.94 16.57 8.57
N LYS A 3 -18.54 15.44 8.17
CA LYS A 3 -18.20 14.11 8.68
C LYS A 3 -16.77 13.79 8.23
N THR A 4 -15.85 13.55 9.17
CA THR A 4 -14.47 13.14 8.86
C THR A 4 -14.47 11.67 8.44
N LEU A 5 -14.40 11.39 7.14
CA LEU A 5 -14.54 10.04 6.60
C LEU A 5 -13.26 9.23 6.76
N GLN A 6 -13.42 7.91 6.88
CA GLN A 6 -12.37 6.93 6.62
C GLN A 6 -12.57 6.36 5.21
N ILE A 7 -11.58 6.54 4.34
CA ILE A 7 -11.61 6.05 2.95
C ILE A 7 -10.57 4.94 2.80
N ALA A 8 -11.03 3.75 2.42
CA ALA A 8 -10.19 2.58 2.16
C ALA A 8 -10.04 2.37 0.64
N ILE A 9 -8.81 2.23 0.15
CA ILE A 9 -8.51 1.95 -1.26
C ILE A 9 -7.67 0.68 -1.37
N ASP A 10 -8.31 -0.41 -1.75
CA ASP A 10 -7.69 -1.71 -1.98
C ASP A 10 -7.50 -2.01 -3.47
N GLY A 11 -6.65 -3.00 -3.76
CA GLY A 11 -6.42 -3.48 -5.12
C GLY A 11 -4.98 -3.91 -5.38
N PRO A 12 -4.71 -4.52 -6.55
CA PRO A 12 -3.42 -5.14 -6.84
C PRO A 12 -2.28 -4.13 -7.01
N ALA A 13 -1.03 -4.63 -7.05
CA ALA A 13 0.14 -3.78 -7.27
C ALA A 13 0.07 -3.09 -8.65
N GLY A 14 0.49 -1.83 -8.74
CA GLY A 14 0.49 -1.08 -10.01
C GLY A 14 -0.89 -0.54 -10.45
N ALA A 15 -1.96 -0.74 -9.67
CA ALA A 15 -3.29 -0.22 -9.99
C ALA A 15 -3.44 1.31 -9.89
N GLY A 16 -2.41 2.05 -9.46
CA GLY A 16 -2.45 3.51 -9.29
C GLY A 16 -3.01 4.01 -7.95
N LYS A 17 -3.22 3.10 -6.98
CA LYS A 17 -3.82 3.40 -5.67
C LYS A 17 -3.14 4.54 -4.93
N SER A 18 -1.82 4.48 -4.73
CA SER A 18 -1.10 5.49 -3.96
C SER A 18 -1.19 6.88 -4.59
N THR A 19 -1.19 6.97 -5.93
CA THR A 19 -1.37 8.24 -6.65
C THR A 19 -2.78 8.79 -6.47
N VAL A 20 -3.80 7.94 -6.61
CA VAL A 20 -5.21 8.31 -6.40
C VAL A 20 -5.47 8.70 -4.95
N ALA A 21 -4.98 7.92 -3.98
CA ALA A 21 -5.13 8.14 -2.55
C ALA A 21 -4.54 9.48 -2.11
N LYS A 22 -3.31 9.80 -2.56
CA LYS A 22 -2.68 11.11 -2.31
C LYS A 22 -3.52 12.26 -2.84
N LYS A 23 -4.02 12.17 -4.07
CA LYS A 23 -4.83 13.23 -4.67
C LYS A 23 -6.18 13.42 -3.96
N ILE A 24 -6.83 12.34 -3.54
CA ILE A 24 -8.06 12.41 -2.73
C ILE A 24 -7.77 13.03 -1.37
N ALA A 25 -6.69 12.60 -0.71
CA ALA A 25 -6.29 13.15 0.58
C ALA A 25 -6.01 14.66 0.50
N ASP A 26 -5.26 15.09 -0.52
CA ASP A 26 -5.01 16.51 -0.78
C ASP A 26 -6.32 17.29 -1.05
N ALA A 27 -7.23 16.74 -1.87
CA ALA A 27 -8.50 17.39 -2.22
C ALA A 27 -9.48 17.51 -1.04
N LEU A 28 -9.45 16.57 -0.10
CA LEU A 28 -10.32 16.53 1.07
C LEU A 28 -9.66 17.10 2.34
N HIS A 29 -8.38 17.50 2.26
CA HIS A 29 -7.55 17.85 3.42
C HIS A 29 -7.46 16.75 4.48
N TYR A 30 -7.32 15.51 4.02
CA TYR A 30 -7.25 14.30 4.83
C TYR A 30 -5.81 13.80 4.96
N LEU A 31 -5.55 12.99 5.99
CA LEU A 31 -4.28 12.29 6.16
C LEU A 31 -4.21 11.10 5.19
N TYR A 32 -3.19 11.07 4.34
CA TYR A 32 -2.85 9.89 3.56
C TYR A 32 -1.99 8.93 4.40
N ILE A 33 -2.27 7.62 4.33
CA ILE A 33 -1.51 6.57 5.00
C ILE A 33 -1.19 5.46 3.99
N ASP A 34 0.09 5.36 3.60
CA ASP A 34 0.61 4.27 2.74
C ASP A 34 0.91 3.04 3.61
N THR A 35 -0.06 2.13 3.73
CA THR A 35 0.15 0.90 4.52
C THR A 35 1.21 0.00 3.88
N GLY A 36 1.32 0.05 2.54
CA GLY A 36 2.34 -0.69 1.80
C GLY A 36 3.76 -0.25 2.19
N ALA A 37 3.97 1.03 2.47
CA ALA A 37 5.24 1.56 2.92
C ALA A 37 5.62 1.04 4.31
N MET A 38 4.65 0.83 5.20
CA MET A 38 4.90 0.23 6.52
C MET A 38 5.38 -1.22 6.39
N TYR A 39 4.73 -2.04 5.55
CA TYR A 39 5.17 -3.40 5.29
C TYR A 39 6.57 -3.44 4.62
N ARG A 40 6.85 -2.52 3.69
CA ARG A 40 8.18 -2.41 3.07
C ARG A 40 9.24 -1.94 4.07
N ALA A 41 8.91 -1.07 5.01
CA ALA A 41 9.81 -0.65 6.09
C ALA A 41 10.15 -1.80 7.04
N ALA A 42 9.15 -2.60 7.45
CA ALA A 42 9.38 -3.83 8.20
C ALA A 42 10.25 -4.83 7.41
N THR A 43 10.01 -4.96 6.10
CA THR A 43 10.81 -5.83 5.22
C THR A 43 12.25 -5.36 5.13
N TRP A 44 12.47 -4.05 4.98
CA TRP A 44 13.80 -3.46 4.97
C TRP A 44 14.54 -3.70 6.28
N LEU A 45 13.86 -3.58 7.43
CA LEU A 45 14.45 -3.87 8.74
C LEU A 45 14.96 -5.31 8.84
N VAL A 46 14.14 -6.28 8.41
CA VAL A 46 14.51 -7.71 8.40
C VAL A 46 15.74 -7.95 7.53
N VAL A 47 15.79 -7.34 6.34
CA VAL A 47 16.93 -7.43 5.43
C VAL A 47 18.18 -6.79 6.03
N GLN A 48 18.07 -5.59 6.62
CA GLN A 48 19.19 -4.90 7.25
C GLN A 48 19.78 -5.66 8.43
N LYS A 49 18.93 -6.34 9.21
CA LYS A 49 19.38 -7.20 10.32
C LYS A 49 19.93 -8.55 9.86
N GLY A 50 19.89 -8.87 8.56
CA GLY A 50 20.33 -10.16 8.03
C GLY A 50 19.49 -11.34 8.54
N ILE A 51 18.24 -11.10 8.93
CA ILE A 51 17.35 -12.14 9.46
C ILE A 51 16.82 -12.98 8.29
N SER A 52 16.91 -14.31 8.42
CA SER A 52 16.31 -15.23 7.44
C SER A 52 14.78 -15.08 7.41
N PHE A 53 14.19 -15.09 6.23
CA PHE A 53 12.73 -15.05 6.07
C PHE A 53 12.04 -16.35 6.52
N ASP A 54 12.83 -17.41 6.79
CA ASP A 54 12.35 -18.67 7.36
C ASP A 54 12.29 -18.62 8.90
N ASP A 55 13.00 -17.68 9.54
CA ASP A 55 13.00 -17.48 10.99
C ASP A 55 11.88 -16.50 11.40
N ARG A 56 10.65 -17.03 11.42
CA ARG A 56 9.45 -16.23 11.71
C ARG A 56 9.51 -15.57 13.09
N ASP A 57 10.07 -16.25 14.09
CA ASP A 57 10.13 -15.73 15.46
C ASP A 57 11.10 -14.55 15.55
N ALA A 58 12.27 -14.63 14.90
CA ALA A 58 13.21 -13.51 14.83
C ALA A 58 12.61 -12.32 14.08
N ILE A 59 11.85 -12.55 13.00
CA ILE A 59 11.16 -11.49 12.25
C ILE A 59 10.13 -10.79 13.14
N VAL A 60 9.24 -11.57 13.77
CA VAL A 60 8.18 -11.02 14.64
C VAL A 60 8.79 -10.20 15.76
N LYS A 61 9.83 -10.72 16.43
CA LYS A 61 10.55 -9.99 17.48
C LYS A 61 11.16 -8.69 16.95
N ALA A 62 11.85 -8.75 15.81
CA ALA A 62 12.51 -7.58 15.24
C ALA A 62 11.51 -6.47 14.86
N VAL A 63 10.34 -6.82 14.32
CA VAL A 63 9.28 -5.86 14.00
C VAL A 63 8.64 -5.31 15.27
N ALA A 64 8.39 -6.16 16.27
CA ALA A 64 7.82 -5.76 17.56
C ALA A 64 8.67 -4.70 18.29
N GLU A 65 10.00 -4.86 18.24
CA GLU A 65 10.97 -3.97 18.88
C GLU A 65 11.28 -2.72 18.05
N SER A 66 10.70 -2.60 16.85
CA SER A 66 10.97 -1.49 15.94
C SER A 66 9.94 -0.38 16.06
N LYS A 67 10.38 0.84 15.72
CA LYS A 67 9.50 1.99 15.57
C LYS A 67 9.44 2.39 14.10
N ILE A 68 8.34 2.06 13.44
CA ILE A 68 8.05 2.51 12.07
C ILE A 68 7.20 3.77 12.15
N GLU A 69 7.61 4.86 11.51
CA GLU A 69 6.89 6.14 11.54
C GLU A 69 6.65 6.64 10.12
N LEU A 70 5.42 7.09 9.86
CA LEU A 70 5.07 7.85 8.66
C LEU A 70 4.97 9.32 9.08
N LYS A 71 5.72 10.19 8.41
CA LYS A 71 5.68 11.63 8.65
C LYS A 71 5.29 12.36 7.36
N PRO A 72 4.61 13.52 7.45
CA PRO A 72 4.41 14.37 6.30
C PRO A 72 5.76 14.73 5.67
N GLY A 73 5.85 14.61 4.35
CA GLY A 73 6.97 15.12 3.58
C GLY A 73 6.58 16.35 2.76
N HIS A 74 7.45 16.73 1.84
CA HIS A 74 7.28 17.90 0.96
C HIS A 74 7.37 17.49 -0.51
N ASP A 75 6.80 18.33 -1.38
CA ASP A 75 6.83 18.17 -2.84
C ASP A 75 6.31 16.80 -3.32
N GLU A 76 7.10 16.06 -4.10
CA GLU A 76 6.72 14.76 -4.67
C GLU A 76 6.63 13.64 -3.61
N GLU A 77 7.40 13.75 -2.53
CA GLU A 77 7.42 12.78 -1.43
C GLU A 77 6.51 13.23 -0.28
N LYS A 78 5.20 13.19 -0.51
CA LYS A 78 4.15 13.54 0.47
C LYS A 78 4.25 12.81 1.81
N ILE A 79 4.91 11.65 1.86
CA ILE A 79 5.16 10.87 3.08
C ILE A 79 6.61 10.44 3.12
N LEU A 80 7.24 10.73 4.25
CA LEU A 80 8.53 10.19 4.65
C LEU A 80 8.34 9.02 5.61
N VAL A 81 9.18 7.99 5.47
CA VAL A 81 9.12 6.76 6.24
C VAL A 81 10.39 6.61 7.05
N PHE A 82 10.23 6.38 8.35
CA PHE A 82 11.35 6.19 9.27
C PHE A 82 11.28 4.83 9.94
N VAL A 83 12.43 4.20 10.17
CA VAL A 83 12.59 2.99 10.98
C VAL A 83 13.62 3.28 12.06
N ASN A 84 13.23 3.22 13.33
CA ASN A 84 14.09 3.52 14.48
C ASN A 84 14.81 4.90 14.36
N GLY A 85 14.15 5.87 13.74
CA GLY A 85 14.68 7.22 13.51
C GLY A 85 15.49 7.38 12.22
N GLU A 86 15.82 6.30 11.50
CA GLU A 86 16.48 6.37 10.19
C GLU A 86 15.45 6.58 9.08
N GLU A 87 15.70 7.54 8.19
CA GLU A 87 14.87 7.81 7.02
C GLU A 87 15.13 6.75 5.92
N VAL A 88 14.08 6.04 5.48
CA VAL A 88 14.20 4.89 4.56
C VAL A 88 13.27 4.96 3.34
N THR A 89 12.59 6.09 3.10
CA THR A 89 11.55 6.29 2.07
C THR A 89 11.96 5.81 0.69
N LYS A 90 13.18 6.11 0.26
CA LYS A 90 13.71 5.65 -1.03
C LYS A 90 14.19 4.20 -0.98
N LEU A 91 14.84 3.80 0.12
CA LEU A 91 15.42 2.46 0.30
C LEU A 91 14.35 1.36 0.25
N ILE A 92 13.18 1.62 0.85
CA ILE A 92 12.06 0.68 0.89
C ILE A 92 11.42 0.45 -0.49
N ARG A 93 11.70 1.27 -1.49
CA ARG A 93 11.17 1.14 -2.87
C ARG A 93 12.07 0.31 -3.79
N SER A 94 13.23 -0.12 -3.31
CA SER A 94 14.14 -0.97 -4.09
C SER A 94 13.50 -2.29 -4.54
N GLN A 95 14.00 -2.85 -5.63
CA GLN A 95 13.49 -4.11 -6.18
C GLN A 95 13.63 -5.27 -5.19
N ASN A 96 14.72 -5.32 -4.41
CA ASN A 96 14.93 -6.35 -3.38
C ASN A 96 13.80 -6.35 -2.33
N ILE A 97 13.47 -5.18 -1.79
CA ILE A 97 12.38 -5.04 -0.81
C ILE A 97 11.03 -5.36 -1.45
N THR A 98 10.82 -4.94 -2.69
CA THR A 98 9.58 -5.20 -3.44
C THR A 98 9.33 -6.70 -3.64
N LYS A 99 10.39 -7.51 -3.84
CA LYS A 99 10.28 -8.97 -3.99
C LYS A 99 10.02 -9.71 -2.67
N LEU A 100 10.46 -9.14 -1.55
CA LEU A 100 10.37 -9.80 -0.23
C LEU A 100 9.11 -9.40 0.57
N VAL A 101 8.50 -8.26 0.26
CA VAL A 101 7.39 -7.71 1.06
C VAL A 101 6.18 -8.64 1.16
N SER A 102 5.83 -9.38 0.09
CA SER A 102 4.71 -10.31 0.12
C SER A 102 4.97 -11.51 1.04
N LYS A 103 6.24 -11.94 1.22
CA LYS A 103 6.62 -12.99 2.19
C LYS A 103 6.42 -12.52 3.62
N LEU A 104 6.90 -11.31 3.96
CA LEU A 104 6.70 -10.74 5.29
C LEU A 104 5.22 -10.46 5.58
N ALA A 105 4.49 -9.94 4.60
CA ALA A 105 3.07 -9.64 4.73
C ALA A 105 2.18 -10.88 4.94
N ALA A 106 2.69 -12.09 4.69
CA ALA A 106 2.02 -13.35 4.99
C ALA A 106 2.19 -13.82 6.45
N ILE A 107 3.07 -13.18 7.25
CA ILE A 107 3.30 -13.55 8.64
C ILE A 107 2.25 -12.89 9.54
N GLY A 108 1.30 -13.68 10.06
CA GLY A 108 0.15 -13.21 10.82
C GLY A 108 0.49 -12.28 11.99
N ALA A 109 1.46 -12.66 12.84
CA ALA A 109 1.86 -11.85 13.99
C ALA A 109 2.48 -10.49 13.60
N VAL A 110 3.21 -10.42 12.49
CA VAL A 110 3.70 -9.13 11.93
C VAL A 110 2.52 -8.28 11.47
N ARG A 111 1.54 -8.88 10.79
CA ARG A 111 0.33 -8.17 10.35
C ARG A 111 -0.41 -7.59 11.54
N GLU A 112 -0.62 -8.36 12.59
CA GLU A 112 -1.35 -7.92 13.78
C GLU A 112 -0.76 -6.62 14.35
N GLN A 113 0.56 -6.56 14.47
CA GLN A 113 1.27 -5.36 14.94
C GLN A 113 1.07 -4.17 14.01
N LEU A 114 1.29 -4.34 12.71
CA LEU A 114 1.18 -3.26 11.73
C LEU A 114 -0.27 -2.79 11.55
N VAL A 115 -1.25 -3.68 11.59
CA VAL A 115 -2.68 -3.37 11.50
C VAL A 115 -3.13 -2.57 12.72
N ASN A 116 -2.68 -2.92 13.92
CA ASN A 116 -2.98 -2.14 15.12
C ASN A 116 -2.45 -0.71 15.01
N GLN A 117 -1.24 -0.53 14.47
CA GLN A 117 -0.68 0.79 14.21
C GLN A 117 -1.47 1.56 13.14
N GLN A 118 -1.86 0.91 12.05
CA GLN A 118 -2.67 1.53 10.98
C GLN A 118 -4.03 1.99 11.49
N ARG A 119 -4.71 1.17 12.30
CA ARG A 119 -5.97 1.53 12.95
C ARG A 119 -5.80 2.73 13.85
N HIS A 120 -4.76 2.75 14.67
CA HIS A 120 -4.47 3.88 15.56
C HIS A 120 -4.30 5.20 14.78
N LEU A 121 -3.56 5.18 13.67
CA LEU A 121 -3.40 6.35 12.79
C LEU A 121 -4.71 6.80 12.13
N ALA A 122 -5.65 5.87 11.92
CA ALA A 122 -6.95 6.14 11.29
C ALA A 122 -8.05 6.58 12.27
N MET A 123 -7.84 6.47 13.59
CA MET A 123 -8.90 6.65 14.61
C MET A 123 -9.57 8.02 14.59
N ALA A 124 -8.84 9.09 14.26
CA ALA A 124 -9.37 10.44 14.23
C ALA A 124 -10.32 10.71 13.05
N GLY A 125 -10.39 9.79 12.08
CA GLY A 125 -11.07 10.01 10.80
C GLY A 125 -10.38 11.07 9.95
N GLY A 126 -10.96 11.39 8.80
CA GLY A 126 -10.34 12.31 7.86
C GLY A 126 -9.07 11.71 7.27
N VAL A 127 -9.15 10.44 6.86
CA VAL A 127 -8.00 9.65 6.42
C VAL A 127 -8.29 8.90 5.12
N VAL A 128 -7.26 8.71 4.31
CA VAL A 128 -7.26 7.85 3.13
C VAL A 128 -6.15 6.82 3.28
N LEU A 129 -6.52 5.54 3.40
CA LEU A 129 -5.60 4.42 3.50
C LEU A 129 -5.60 3.65 2.18
N ASP A 130 -4.41 3.36 1.63
CA ASP A 130 -4.28 2.43 0.50
C ASP A 130 -3.54 1.15 0.89
N GLY A 131 -3.95 0.02 0.32
CA GLY A 131 -3.41 -1.29 0.71
C GLY A 131 -3.91 -2.48 -0.11
N ARG A 132 -4.13 -3.61 0.56
CA ARG A 132 -4.65 -4.86 -0.03
C ARG A 132 -5.90 -5.39 0.67
N ASP A 133 -6.02 -5.08 1.96
CA ASP A 133 -7.06 -5.54 2.85
C ASP A 133 -7.51 -4.44 3.82
N ILE A 134 -7.48 -3.19 3.37
CA ILE A 134 -7.89 -2.04 4.17
C ILE A 134 -9.38 -2.15 4.49
N GLY A 135 -10.24 -2.25 3.49
CA GLY A 135 -11.70 -2.30 3.66
C GLY A 135 -12.22 -3.65 4.18
N THR A 136 -11.39 -4.70 4.20
CA THR A 136 -11.78 -6.03 4.66
C THR A 136 -11.23 -6.40 6.04
N VAL A 137 -10.09 -5.82 6.45
CA VAL A 137 -9.40 -6.19 7.71
C VAL A 137 -9.02 -4.97 8.52
N VAL A 138 -8.37 -3.97 7.94
CA VAL A 138 -7.85 -2.82 8.72
C VAL A 138 -8.99 -1.94 9.21
N LEU A 139 -9.84 -1.49 8.29
CA LEU A 139 -10.99 -0.62 8.46
C LEU A 139 -12.25 -1.28 7.86
N PRO A 140 -12.76 -2.37 8.47
CA PRO A 140 -13.96 -3.05 7.99
C PRO A 140 -15.21 -2.16 8.07
N ASP A 141 -15.18 -1.07 8.83
CA ASP A 141 -16.27 -0.11 8.97
C ASP A 141 -15.97 1.23 8.28
N ALA A 142 -14.96 1.27 7.38
CA ALA A 142 -14.64 2.47 6.61
C ALA A 142 -15.89 3.02 5.90
N ASN A 143 -16.05 4.35 5.90
CA ASN A 143 -17.23 4.99 5.32
C ASN A 143 -17.31 4.80 3.80
N ILE A 144 -16.15 4.76 3.14
CA ILE A 144 -16.02 4.52 1.70
C ILE A 144 -14.95 3.45 1.50
N LYS A 145 -15.29 2.41 0.74
CA LYS A 145 -14.36 1.35 0.35
C LYS A 145 -14.31 1.27 -1.17
N ILE A 146 -13.11 1.38 -1.71
CA ILE A 146 -12.84 1.33 -3.14
C ILE A 146 -11.95 0.12 -3.40
N PHE A 147 -12.29 -0.66 -4.42
CA PHE A 147 -11.39 -1.65 -4.99
C PHE A 147 -10.93 -1.17 -6.37
N LEU A 148 -9.75 -0.54 -6.41
CA LEU A 148 -9.16 0.02 -7.62
C LEU A 148 -8.28 -1.02 -8.31
N THR A 149 -8.61 -1.36 -9.54
CA THR A 149 -7.84 -2.32 -10.33
C THR A 149 -7.64 -1.88 -11.78
N ALA A 150 -6.80 -2.62 -12.48
CA ALA A 150 -6.60 -2.56 -13.92
C ALA A 150 -6.05 -3.90 -14.41
N SER A 151 -6.11 -4.18 -15.71
CA SER A 151 -5.50 -5.39 -16.27
C SER A 151 -3.99 -5.48 -15.94
N PRO A 152 -3.43 -6.70 -15.75
CA PRO A 152 -2.00 -6.88 -15.50
C PRO A 152 -1.10 -6.17 -16.53
N ALA A 153 -1.48 -6.20 -17.80
CA ALA A 153 -0.75 -5.53 -18.88
C ALA A 153 -0.70 -4.01 -18.69
N VAL A 154 -1.82 -3.36 -18.36
CA VAL A 154 -1.84 -1.91 -18.08
C VAL A 154 -0.99 -1.57 -16.85
N ARG A 155 -1.03 -2.41 -15.81
CA ARG A 155 -0.24 -2.20 -14.59
C ARG A 155 1.26 -2.37 -14.84
N ALA A 156 1.64 -3.36 -15.67
CA ALA A 156 3.02 -3.55 -16.12
C ALA A 156 3.51 -2.36 -16.95
N GLN A 157 2.70 -1.88 -17.89
CA GLN A 157 3.02 -0.70 -18.70
C GLN A 157 3.21 0.56 -17.84
N ARG A 158 2.30 0.81 -16.88
CA ARG A 158 2.43 1.93 -15.93
C ARG A 158 3.74 1.83 -15.14
N ARG A 159 4.06 0.64 -14.64
CA ARG A 159 5.29 0.40 -13.87
C ARG A 159 6.56 0.58 -14.71
N LEU A 160 6.53 0.13 -15.97
CA LEU A 160 7.63 0.33 -16.92
C LEU A 160 7.91 1.82 -17.10
N LEU A 161 6.87 2.63 -17.34
CA LEU A 161 7.01 4.08 -17.49
C LEU A 161 7.55 4.76 -16.23
N GLU A 162 7.10 4.34 -15.03
CA GLU A 162 7.63 4.84 -13.75
C GLU A 162 9.13 4.57 -13.61
N LEU A 163 9.57 3.36 -13.95
CA LEU A 163 10.98 2.96 -13.85
C LEU A 163 11.84 3.66 -14.92
N GLN A 164 11.34 3.81 -16.14
CA GLN A 164 11.99 4.58 -17.20
C GLN A 164 12.16 6.06 -16.82
N ALA A 165 11.16 6.67 -16.20
CA ALA A 165 11.26 8.03 -15.68
C ALA A 165 12.31 8.15 -14.56
N ALA A 166 12.58 7.07 -13.83
CA ALA A 166 13.65 7.00 -12.82
C ALA A 166 15.04 6.65 -13.40
N GLY A 167 15.16 6.51 -14.73
CA GLY A 167 16.42 6.17 -15.40
C GLY A 167 16.75 4.67 -15.43
N GLU A 168 15.81 3.80 -15.03
CA GLU A 168 15.93 2.35 -15.17
C GLU A 168 15.36 1.89 -16.53
N ASN A 169 15.86 0.77 -17.06
CA ASN A 169 15.32 0.20 -18.31
C ASN A 169 14.94 -1.28 -18.13
N PRO A 170 13.87 -1.57 -17.38
CA PRO A 170 13.44 -2.93 -17.11
C PRO A 170 12.75 -3.55 -18.34
N ASP A 171 12.78 -4.88 -18.41
CA ASP A 171 12.07 -5.65 -19.42
C ASP A 171 10.56 -5.75 -19.09
N TYR A 172 9.71 -5.51 -20.09
CA TYR A 172 8.25 -5.51 -19.92
C TYR A 172 7.72 -6.88 -19.52
N ASP A 173 8.19 -7.95 -20.17
CA ASP A 173 7.69 -9.31 -19.92
C ASP A 173 8.06 -9.78 -18.52
N THR A 174 9.25 -9.41 -18.05
CA THR A 174 9.70 -9.62 -16.67
C THR A 174 8.82 -8.86 -15.68
N LEU A 175 8.51 -7.59 -15.92
CA LEU A 175 7.62 -6.81 -15.06
C LEU A 175 6.20 -7.38 -15.01
N LEU A 176 5.67 -7.80 -16.15
CA LEU A 176 4.35 -8.42 -16.24
C LEU A 176 4.30 -9.71 -15.43
N LYS A 177 5.32 -10.57 -15.57
CA LYS A 177 5.45 -11.80 -14.80
C LYS A 177 5.53 -11.52 -13.30
N ASP A 178 6.40 -10.60 -12.87
CA ASP A 178 6.55 -10.21 -11.46
C ASP A 178 5.23 -9.69 -10.86
N ILE A 179 4.46 -8.92 -11.65
CA ILE A 179 3.14 -8.42 -11.24
C ILE A 179 2.14 -9.57 -11.06
N ILE A 180 2.09 -10.52 -12.00
CA ILE A 180 1.16 -11.66 -11.93
C ILE A 180 1.51 -12.56 -10.74
N GLU A 181 2.80 -12.88 -10.54
CA GLU A 181 3.26 -13.67 -9.41
C GLU A 181 2.91 -13.00 -8.08
N ARG A 182 3.11 -11.68 -8.00
CA ARG A 182 2.75 -10.91 -6.81
C ARG A 182 1.25 -10.91 -6.55
N ASP A 183 0.43 -10.74 -7.58
CA ASP A 183 -1.02 -10.77 -7.42
C ASP A 183 -1.50 -12.15 -6.95
N GLN A 184 -0.88 -13.23 -7.43
CA GLN A 184 -1.16 -14.59 -6.96
C GLN A 184 -0.79 -14.74 -5.47
N MET A 185 0.39 -14.27 -5.06
CA MET A 185 0.80 -14.30 -3.64
C MET A 185 -0.14 -13.47 -2.75
N ASP A 186 -0.50 -12.26 -3.19
CA ASP A 186 -1.36 -11.36 -2.44
C ASP A 186 -2.80 -11.91 -2.34
N THR A 187 -3.30 -12.61 -3.38
CA THR A 187 -4.67 -13.17 -3.41
C THR A 187 -4.79 -14.52 -2.70
N ASN A 188 -3.77 -15.37 -2.80
CA ASN A 188 -3.80 -16.74 -2.25
C ASN A 188 -3.25 -16.84 -0.82
N ARG A 189 -2.85 -15.73 -0.19
CA ARG A 189 -2.38 -15.75 1.20
C ARG A 189 -3.50 -16.21 2.14
N GLU A 190 -3.17 -17.11 3.07
CA GLU A 190 -4.13 -17.64 4.05
C GLU A 190 -4.71 -16.54 4.94
N ILE A 191 -3.88 -15.54 5.29
CA ILE A 191 -4.27 -14.46 6.19
C ILE A 191 -4.53 -13.19 5.39
N ALA A 192 -5.75 -12.67 5.55
CA ALA A 192 -6.21 -11.40 4.99
C ALA A 192 -6.05 -11.28 3.47
N PRO A 193 -6.41 -12.28 2.63
CA PRO A 193 -6.16 -12.23 1.18
C PRO A 193 -6.62 -10.94 0.49
N LEU A 194 -5.92 -10.54 -0.56
CA LEU A 194 -6.38 -9.48 -1.45
C LEU A 194 -7.73 -9.89 -2.04
N ARG A 195 -8.78 -9.25 -1.56
CA ARG A 195 -10.15 -9.42 -2.05
C ARG A 195 -10.91 -8.12 -1.88
N MET A 196 -11.89 -7.94 -2.74
CA MET A 196 -12.83 -6.83 -2.62
C MET A 196 -13.75 -7.08 -1.41
N ALA A 197 -14.00 -6.04 -0.60
CA ALA A 197 -15.03 -6.11 0.43
C ALA A 197 -16.42 -6.14 -0.24
N ASP A 198 -17.41 -6.78 0.39
CA ASP A 198 -18.74 -6.96 -0.20
C ASP A 198 -19.46 -5.63 -0.49
N ASP A 199 -19.14 -4.59 0.28
CA ASP A 199 -19.66 -3.23 0.18
C ASP A 199 -18.70 -2.25 -0.52
N ALA A 200 -17.61 -2.74 -1.12
CA ALA A 200 -16.67 -1.91 -1.85
C ALA A 200 -17.14 -1.61 -3.28
N VAL A 201 -16.86 -0.39 -3.75
CA VAL A 201 -17.08 0.01 -5.14
C VAL A 201 -15.87 -0.40 -5.97
N ALA A 202 -16.09 -1.25 -6.98
CA ALA A 202 -15.07 -1.64 -7.95
C ALA A 202 -14.82 -0.53 -8.98
N ILE A 203 -13.56 -0.15 -9.19
CA ILE A 203 -13.15 0.80 -10.23
C ILE A 203 -12.12 0.14 -11.16
N LEU A 204 -12.50 -0.02 -12.43
CA LEU A 204 -11.63 -0.50 -13.50
C LEU A 204 -10.96 0.68 -14.20
N SER A 205 -9.67 0.90 -13.90
CA SER A 205 -8.94 2.09 -14.34
C SER A 205 -8.21 1.94 -15.67
N ASP A 206 -8.43 0.86 -16.44
CA ASP A 206 -7.73 0.60 -17.71
C ASP A 206 -7.83 1.75 -18.71
N LYS A 207 -8.98 2.43 -18.74
CA LYS A 207 -9.28 3.53 -19.68
C LYS A 207 -9.55 4.85 -18.98
N MET A 208 -9.17 4.97 -17.71
CA MET A 208 -9.37 6.18 -16.93
C MET A 208 -8.03 6.83 -16.65
N THR A 209 -7.99 8.15 -16.78
CA THR A 209 -6.93 8.98 -16.22
C THR A 209 -7.02 8.99 -14.69
N VAL A 210 -5.91 9.35 -14.04
CA VAL A 210 -5.88 9.48 -12.58
C VAL A 210 -6.92 10.49 -12.08
N ASP A 211 -7.09 11.62 -12.78
CA ASP A 211 -8.00 12.68 -12.35
C ASP A 211 -9.47 12.26 -12.51
N GLU A 212 -9.82 11.46 -13.53
CA GLU A 212 -11.16 10.87 -13.66
C GLU A 212 -11.46 9.88 -12.53
N VAL A 213 -10.49 9.04 -12.14
CA VAL A 213 -10.65 8.13 -10.99
C VAL A 213 -10.85 8.91 -9.70
N VAL A 214 -10.04 9.96 -9.47
CA VAL A 214 -10.14 10.83 -8.30
C VAL A 214 -11.51 11.52 -8.25
N ALA A 215 -11.95 12.13 -9.35
CA ALA A 215 -13.25 12.79 -9.43
C ALA A 215 -14.41 11.81 -9.15
N HIS A 216 -14.32 10.58 -9.67
CA HIS A 216 -15.30 9.54 -9.41
C HIS A 216 -15.39 9.21 -7.90
N ILE A 217 -14.25 9.00 -7.23
CA ILE A 217 -14.23 8.67 -5.80
C ILE A 217 -14.69 9.84 -4.93
N ILE A 218 -14.30 11.09 -5.26
CA ILE A 218 -14.75 12.28 -4.53
C ILE A 218 -16.28 12.41 -4.59
N LYS A 219 -16.89 12.10 -5.74
CA LYS A 219 -18.35 12.11 -5.88
C LYS A 219 -19.05 11.11 -4.95
N LEU A 220 -18.41 9.98 -4.63
CA LEU A 220 -18.93 9.01 -3.66
C LEU A 220 -18.83 9.49 -2.20
N CYS A 221 -17.97 10.48 -1.94
CA CYS A 221 -17.76 11.03 -0.59
C CYS A 221 -18.73 12.19 -0.24
N SER A 222 -19.52 12.63 -1.22
CA SER A 222 -20.51 13.72 -1.09
C SER A 222 -21.89 13.19 -0.73
#